data_AF-A0A2K8SIX9-F1
#
_entry.id   AF-A0A2K8SIX9-F1
#
_cell.length_a   1.000
_cell.length_b   1.000
_cell.length_c   1.000
_cell.angle_alpha   90.00
_cell.angle_beta   90.00
_cell.angle_gamma   90.00
#
_symmetry.space_group_name_H-M   'P 1'
#
loop_
_entity.id
_entity.type
_entity.pdbx_description
1 polymer ?
#
loop_
_entity_poly.entity_id
_entity_poly.type
_entity_poly.pdbx_seq_one_letter_code
_entity_poly.pdbx_strand_id
1 'polypeptide(L)' 'MLIIDAAISINDLRVPPGNRLEKLLGNRKGQYSIRINEQWRICFMWTDENNASEVEIVDYH' A
#
# COMPACT_ATOMS: atom_id res chain seq x y z
N MET A 1 13.93 8.13 -2.45
CA MET A 1 13.81 7.25 -1.27
C MET A 1 12.44 6.61 -1.29
N LEU A 2 12.38 5.28 -1.17
CA LEU A 2 11.17 4.46 -1.26
C LEU A 2 10.28 4.73 -0.04
N ILE A 3 9.13 5.36 -0.27
CA ILE A 3 8.19 5.78 0.79
C ILE A 3 7.69 4.58 1.63
N ILE A 4 7.64 3.38 1.04
CA ILE A 4 7.22 2.15 1.75
C ILE A 4 8.26 1.72 2.79
N ASP A 5 9.55 1.79 2.46
CA ASP A 5 10.64 1.39 3.36
C ASP A 5 10.83 2.39 4.52
N ALA A 6 10.51 3.66 4.28
CA ALA A 6 10.63 4.72 5.28
C ALA A 6 9.38 4.89 6.17
N ALA A 7 8.28 4.20 5.89
CA ALA A 7 7.03 4.36 6.63
C ALA A 7 7.09 3.61 7.96
N ILE A 8 6.86 4.34 9.06
CA ILE A 8 6.85 3.79 10.42
C ILE A 8 5.40 3.51 10.87
N SER A 9 4.42 4.06 10.14
CA SER A 9 3.00 3.80 10.33
C SER A 9 2.28 3.74 8.98
N ILE A 10 1.19 2.98 8.92
CA ILE A 10 0.26 3.00 7.78
C ILE A 10 -0.25 4.42 7.50
N ASN A 11 -0.29 5.30 8.52
CA ASN A 11 -0.69 6.69 8.36
C ASN A 11 0.37 7.53 7.65
N ASP A 12 1.66 7.19 7.74
CA ASP A 12 2.72 7.86 6.97
C ASP A 12 2.55 7.63 5.47
N LEU A 13 2.03 6.46 5.10
CA LEU A 13 1.68 6.15 3.71
C LEU A 13 0.51 7.00 3.18
N ARG A 14 -0.16 7.82 4.00
CA ARG A 14 -1.16 8.81 3.55
C ARG A 14 -0.56 10.19 3.27
N VAL A 15 0.72 10.40 3.56
CA VAL A 15 1.41 11.69 3.46
C VAL A 15 2.50 11.53 2.40
N PRO A 16 2.41 12.16 1.21
CA PRO A 16 1.61 13.32 0.79
C PRO A 16 0.17 12.98 0.33
N PRO A 17 -0.75 13.98 0.25
CA PRO A 17 -2.18 13.80 -0.11
C PRO A 17 -2.45 13.14 -1.47
N GLY A 18 -1.42 12.91 -2.29
CA GLY A 18 -1.50 12.13 -3.53
C GLY A 18 -1.51 10.61 -3.32
N ASN A 19 -1.09 10.11 -2.15
CA ASN A 19 -1.13 8.68 -1.87
C ASN A 19 -2.56 8.23 -1.60
N ARG A 20 -3.14 7.54 -2.57
CA ARG A 20 -4.44 6.90 -2.47
C ARG A 20 -4.28 5.53 -1.81
N LEU A 21 -3.98 5.54 -0.51
CA LEU A 21 -3.95 4.32 0.29
C LEU A 21 -5.37 3.81 0.47
N GLU A 22 -5.68 2.66 -0.13
CA GLU A 22 -6.98 1.99 -0.06
C GLU A 22 -6.82 0.65 0.67
N LYS A 23 -7.66 0.40 1.68
CA LYS A 23 -7.71 -0.90 2.36
C LYS A 23 -8.54 -1.87 1.51
N LEU A 24 -7.96 -3.00 1.13
CA LEU A 24 -8.65 -4.02 0.35
C LEU A 24 -9.63 -4.81 1.24
N LEU A 25 -10.76 -5.17 0.64
CA LEU A 25 -11.86 -5.91 1.28
C LEU A 25 -12.13 -7.22 0.51
N GLY A 26 -12.92 -8.13 1.08
CA GLY A 26 -13.25 -9.42 0.46
C GLY A 26 -12.13 -10.46 0.58
N ASN A 27 -11.77 -11.11 -0.53
CA ASN A 27 -10.74 -12.17 -0.55
C ASN A 27 -9.33 -11.68 -0.18
N ARG A 28 -9.09 -10.35 -0.24
CA ARG A 28 -7.83 -9.70 0.15
C ARG A 28 -7.97 -8.85 1.42
N LYS A 29 -8.95 -9.17 2.27
CA LYS A 29 -9.21 -8.44 3.52
C LYS A 29 -7.96 -8.42 4.41
N GLY A 30 -7.48 -7.21 4.72
CA GLY A 30 -6.26 -7.01 5.52
C GLY A 30 -5.07 -6.50 4.70
N GLN A 31 -5.12 -6.61 3.38
CA GLN A 31 -4.17 -5.95 2.49
C GLN A 31 -4.53 -4.47 2.29
N TYR A 32 -3.51 -3.70 1.97
CA TYR A 32 -3.58 -2.31 1.56
C TYR A 32 -3.08 -2.19 0.13
N SER A 33 -3.56 -1.17 -0.57
CA SER A 33 -3.08 -0.83 -1.89
C SER A 33 -2.74 0.65 -1.99
N ILE A 34 -1.65 0.97 -2.68
CA ILE A 34 -1.25 2.33 -3.03
C ILE A 34 -1.25 2.44 -4.55
N ARG A 35 -2.00 3.41 -5.08
CA ARG A 35 -2.02 3.68 -6.51
C ARG A 35 -0.74 4.40 -6.94
N ILE A 36 -0.02 3.85 -7.92
CA ILE A 36 1.14 4.51 -8.54
C ILE A 36 0.65 5.43 -9.66
N ASN A 37 -0.21 4.92 -10.56
CA ASN A 37 -0.80 5.67 -11.67
C ASN A 37 -2.15 5.02 -12.07
N GLU A 38 -2.70 5.35 -13.24
CA GLU A 38 -4.01 4.81 -13.67
C GLU A 38 -4.01 3.29 -13.91
N GLN A 39 -2.84 2.71 -14.21
CA GLN A 39 -2.68 1.32 -14.59
C GLN A 39 -2.10 0.45 -13.46
N TRP A 40 -1.25 1.02 -12.61
CA TRP A 40 -0.44 0.26 -11.66
C TRP A 40 -0.79 0.57 -10.20
N ARG A 41 -0.87 -0.50 -9.40
CA ARG A 41 -1.08 -0.44 -7.95
C ARG A 41 -0.09 -1.34 -7.22
N ILE A 42 0.41 -0.88 -6.08
CA ILE A 42 1.16 -1.71 -5.14
C ILE A 42 0.16 -2.27 -4.14
N CYS A 43 0.08 -3.59 -3.99
CA CYS A 43 -0.64 -4.26 -2.91
C CYS A 43 0.37 -4.78 -1.89
N PHE A 44 0.04 -4.67 -0.59
CA PHE A 44 0.87 -5.20 0.48
C PHE A 44 0.03 -5.48 1.71
N MET A 45 0.49 -6.39 2.56
CA MET A 45 -0.02 -6.54 3.93
C MET A 45 0.73 -5.62 4.87
N TRP A 46 0.01 -4.98 5.79
CA TRP A 46 0.61 -4.23 6.89
C TRP A 46 0.64 -5.11 8.13
N THR A 47 1.82 -5.40 8.65
CA THR A 47 1.99 -6.21 9.86
C THR A 47 2.02 -5.34 11.11
N ASP A 48 1.80 -5.97 12.27
CA ASP A 48 1.87 -5.29 13.57
C ASP A 48 3.28 -4.78 13.91
N GLU A 49 4.31 -5.24 13.18
CA GLU A 49 5.69 -4.75 13.25
C GLU A 49 5.92 -3.45 12.48
N ASN A 50 4.83 -2.79 12.02
CA ASN A 50 4.87 -1.59 11.19
C ASN A 50 5.69 -1.75 9.91
N ASN A 51 5.60 -2.93 9.29
CA ASN A 51 6.31 -3.24 8.07
C ASN A 51 5.35 -3.69 6.96
N ALA A 52 5.76 -3.47 5.71
CA ALA A 52 5.05 -3.95 4.55
C ALA A 52 5.52 -5.37 4.19
N SER A 53 4.58 -6.32 4.18
CA SER A 53 4.80 -7.73 3.80
C SER A 53 4.03 -8.05 2.54
N GLU A 54 4.41 -9.11 1.81
CA GLU A 54 3.74 -9.53 0.57
C GLU A 54 3.53 -8.37 -0.42
N VAL A 55 4.59 -7.59 -0.63
CA VAL A 55 4.55 -6.42 -1.52
C VAL A 55 4.53 -6.90 -2.97
N GLU A 56 3.44 -6.62 -3.66
CA GLU A 56 3.22 -6.98 -5.07
C GLU A 56 2.82 -5.75 -5.88
N ILE A 57 3.27 -5.69 -7.14
CA ILE A 57 2.81 -4.70 -8.10
C ILE A 57 1.81 -5.38 -9.03
N VAL A 58 0.56 -4.91 -9.03
CA VAL A 58 -0.52 -5.40 -9.88
C VAL A 58 -0.88 -4.37 -10.94
N ASP A 59 -1.04 -4.89 -12.16
CA ASP A 59 -1.60 -4.18 -13.31
C ASP A 59 -3.13 -4.33 -13.29
N TYR A 60 -3.85 -3.22 -13.31
CA TYR A 60 -5.29 -3.19 -13.52
C TYR A 60 -5.53 -2.69 -14.94
N HIS A 61 -5.71 -3.63 -15.88
CA HIS A 61 -6.20 -3.41 -17.24
C HIS A 61 -7.37 -4.35 -17.54
#